data_AF-A0A7T7CCB2-F1
#
_entry.id   AF-A0A7T7CCB2-F1
#
_cell.length_a   1.000
_cell.length_b   1.000
_cell.length_c   1.000
_cell.angle_alpha   90.00
_cell.angle_beta   90.00
_cell.angle_gamma   90.00
#
_symmetry.space_group_name_H-M   'P 1'
#
loop_
_entity.id
_entity.type
_entity.pdbx_description
1 polymer ?
#
loop_
_entity_poly.entity_id
_entity_poly.type
_entity_poly.pdbx_seq_one_letter_code
_entity_poly.pdbx_strand_id
1 'polypeptide(L)'
;MKRMLVFIVAFISGVSLTLEGSIGGALGQNIGELEASTYVFAVAFLILSPFVLTLRRTNLSTMLKLPKWELTGGLFGAAFLVLLFFSVAQLGIGIAMAAVIIGQFVISIIIDHNGWLGASRIRFNTNRFIAIVLLTISLFLIL
;
A
#
# COMPACT_ATOMS: atom_id res chain seq x y z
N MET A 1 6.69 -8.26 23.83
CA MET A 1 5.65 -9.09 23.16
C MET A 1 4.78 -8.31 22.17
N LYS A 2 4.03 -7.26 22.56
CA LYS A 2 3.14 -6.53 21.64
C LYS A 2 3.84 -5.94 20.39
N ARG A 3 5.04 -5.35 20.53
CA ARG A 3 5.79 -4.80 19.38
C ARG A 3 6.22 -5.88 18.38
N MET A 4 6.69 -7.04 18.86
CA MET A 4 7.12 -8.14 18.01
C MET A 4 5.95 -8.72 17.19
N LEU A 5 4.77 -8.84 17.79
CA LEU A 5 3.55 -9.24 17.07
C LEU A 5 3.19 -8.23 15.97
N VAL A 6 3.31 -6.93 16.23
CA VAL A 6 3.06 -5.89 15.21
C VAL A 6 4.05 -6.00 14.05
N PHE A 7 5.33 -6.29 14.33
CA PHE A 7 6.31 -6.53 13.27
C PHE A 7 5.96 -7.75 12.41
N ILE A 8 5.50 -8.85 13.03
CA ILE A 8 5.07 -10.05 12.30
C ILE A 8 3.87 -9.74 11.40
N VAL A 9 2.88 -9.00 11.91
CA VAL A 9 1.71 -8.59 11.11
C VAL A 9 2.12 -7.68 9.94
N ALA A 10 3.01 -6.71 10.19
CA ALA A 10 3.53 -5.86 9.12
C ALA A 10 4.31 -6.67 8.07
N PHE A 11 5.11 -7.64 8.50
CA PHE A 11 5.81 -8.54 7.57
C PHE A 11 4.83 -9.35 6.71
N ILE A 12 3.81 -9.94 7.33
CA ILE A 12 2.76 -10.69 6.61
C ILE A 12 2.04 -9.78 5.60
N SER A 13 1.76 -8.53 5.95
CA SER A 13 1.15 -7.59 4.99
C SER A 13 2.02 -7.34 3.75
N GLY A 14 3.35 -7.28 3.91
CA GLY A 14 4.27 -7.16 2.77
C GLY A 14 4.28 -8.41 1.88
N VAL A 15 4.21 -9.60 2.49
CA VAL A 15 4.05 -10.86 1.75
C VAL A 15 2.74 -10.88 0.97
N SER A 16 1.63 -10.53 1.63
CA SER A 16 0.31 -10.46 0.99
C SER A 16 0.29 -9.47 -0.16
N LEU A 17 0.88 -8.27 0.02
CA LEU A 17 0.96 -7.25 -1.02
C LEU A 17 1.74 -7.75 -2.26
N THR A 18 2.82 -8.49 -2.04
CA THR A 18 3.62 -9.04 -3.14
C THR A 18 2.86 -10.12 -3.91
N LEU A 19 2.15 -10.99 -3.19
CA LEU A 19 1.29 -12.01 -3.81
C LEU A 19 0.15 -11.38 -4.60
N GLU A 20 -0.50 -10.36 -4.05
CA GLU A 20 -1.55 -9.60 -4.72
C GLU A 20 -1.05 -8.96 -6.01
N GLY A 21 0.10 -8.27 -5.97
CA GLY A 21 0.69 -7.69 -7.18
C GLY A 21 1.05 -8.74 -8.23
N SER A 22 1.51 -9.92 -7.81
CA SER A 22 1.85 -11.03 -8.70
C SER A 22 0.62 -11.61 -9.40
N ILE A 23 -0.41 -11.95 -8.63
CA ILE A 23 -1.66 -12.53 -9.12
C ILE A 23 -2.42 -11.49 -9.95
N GLY A 24 -2.53 -10.26 -9.43
CA GLY A 24 -3.24 -9.16 -10.07
C GLY A 24 -2.55 -8.66 -11.33
N GLY A 25 -1.21 -8.61 -11.36
CA GLY A 25 -0.45 -8.32 -12.57
C GLY A 25 -0.65 -9.38 -13.65
N ALA A 26 -0.62 -10.66 -13.29
CA ALA A 26 -0.92 -11.76 -14.22
C ALA A 26 -2.38 -11.70 -14.72
N LEU A 27 -3.33 -11.39 -13.85
CA LEU A 27 -4.72 -11.18 -14.23
C LEU A 27 -4.86 -9.98 -15.19
N GLY A 28 -4.17 -8.87 -14.90
CA GLY A 28 -4.15 -7.67 -15.71
C GLY A 28 -3.68 -7.92 -17.15
N GLN A 29 -2.67 -8.76 -17.34
CA GLN A 29 -2.22 -9.14 -18.69
C GLN A 29 -3.29 -9.90 -19.50
N ASN A 30 -4.21 -10.60 -18.83
CA ASN A 30 -5.22 -11.42 -19.50
C ASN A 30 -6.51 -10.66 -19.80
N ILE A 31 -6.95 -9.78 -18.89
CA ILE A 31 -8.27 -9.13 -18.98
C ILE A 31 -8.21 -7.59 -18.97
N GLY A 32 -7.03 -7.00 -18.87
CA GLY A 32 -6.81 -5.56 -18.69
C GLY A 32 -6.57 -5.17 -17.22
N GLU A 33 -5.73 -4.16 -16.98
CA GLU A 33 -5.33 -3.75 -15.63
C GLU A 33 -6.47 -3.06 -14.86
N LEU A 34 -7.35 -2.35 -15.56
CA LEU A 34 -8.53 -1.70 -14.97
C LEU A 34 -9.56 -2.74 -14.54
N GLU A 35 -9.79 -3.76 -15.36
CA GLU A 35 -10.70 -4.87 -15.11
C GLU A 35 -10.19 -5.73 -13.95
N ALA A 36 -8.89 -6.06 -13.96
CA ALA A 36 -8.25 -6.82 -12.89
C ALA A 36 -8.28 -6.08 -11.55
N SER A 37 -7.93 -4.79 -11.53
CA SER A 37 -7.98 -3.98 -10.30
C SER A 37 -9.41 -3.80 -9.78
N THR A 38 -10.39 -3.61 -10.67
CA THR A 38 -11.82 -3.55 -10.31
C THR A 38 -12.28 -4.87 -9.69
N TYR A 39 -11.90 -6.00 -10.30
CA TYR A 39 -12.21 -7.33 -9.76
C TYR A 39 -11.60 -7.52 -8.36
N VAL A 40 -10.32 -7.21 -8.18
CA VAL A 40 -9.64 -7.34 -6.89
C VAL A 40 -10.30 -6.45 -5.82
N PHE A 41 -10.64 -5.20 -6.16
CA PHE A 41 -11.39 -4.32 -5.25
C PHE A 41 -12.76 -4.86 -4.89
N ALA A 42 -13.50 -5.39 -5.86
CA ALA A 42 -14.83 -5.95 -5.64
C ALA A 42 -14.77 -7.17 -4.70
N VAL A 43 -13.82 -8.08 -4.94
CA VAL A 43 -13.60 -9.24 -4.07
C VAL A 43 -13.21 -8.82 -2.66
N ALA A 44 -12.28 -7.85 -2.53
CA ALA A 44 -11.89 -7.32 -1.22
C ALA A 44 -13.07 -6.69 -0.48
N PHE A 45 -13.91 -5.90 -1.16
CA PHE A 45 -15.12 -5.32 -0.59
C PHE A 45 -16.11 -6.39 -0.12
N LEU A 46 -16.35 -7.41 -0.95
CA LEU A 46 -17.25 -8.52 -0.63
C LEU A 46 -16.75 -9.33 0.57
N ILE A 47 -15.45 -9.57 0.69
CA ILE A 47 -14.86 -10.29 1.82
C ILE A 47 -14.91 -9.45 3.10
N LEU A 48 -14.65 -8.14 3.03
CA LEU A 48 -14.59 -7.27 4.22
C LEU A 48 -15.99 -6.88 4.73
N SER A 49 -16.98 -6.76 3.85
CA SER A 49 -18.32 -6.27 4.23
C SER A 49 -19.03 -7.08 5.33
N PRO A 50 -18.98 -8.43 5.39
CA PRO A 50 -19.63 -9.20 6.45
C PRO A 50 -18.93 -9.01 7.81
N PHE A 51 -17.61 -8.82 7.81
CA PHE A 51 -16.87 -8.53 9.05
C PHE A 51 -17.27 -7.18 9.63
N VAL A 52 -17.49 -6.17 8.79
CA VAL A 52 -17.97 -4.85 9.23
C VAL A 52 -19.36 -4.94 9.88
N LEU A 53 -20.23 -5.81 9.37
CA LEU A 53 -21.60 -6.00 9.90
C LEU A 53 -21.65 -6.85 11.18
N THR A 54 -20.74 -7.81 11.32
CA THR A 54 -20.72 -8.75 12.46
C THR A 54 -19.91 -8.24 13.65
N LEU A 55 -18.82 -7.49 13.39
CA LEU A 55 -17.99 -6.90 14.43
C LEU A 55 -18.63 -5.58 14.90
N ARG A 56 -19.37 -5.61 16.02
CA ARG A 56 -20.06 -4.47 16.67
C ARG A 56 -19.15 -3.29 17.14
N ARG A 57 -17.94 -3.16 16.61
CA ARG A 57 -16.98 -2.08 16.92
C ARG A 57 -17.08 -0.89 15.96
N THR A 58 -17.88 -0.98 14.90
CA THR A 58 -17.91 -0.03 13.80
C THR A 58 -19.00 1.03 13.98
N ASN A 59 -18.58 2.23 14.38
CA ASN A 59 -19.41 3.42 14.39
C ASN A 59 -19.43 4.05 12.98
N LEU A 60 -20.07 3.39 12.01
CA LEU A 60 -20.16 3.86 10.62
C LEU A 60 -20.74 5.27 10.51
N SER A 61 -21.64 5.64 11.43
CA SER A 61 -22.20 6.98 11.58
C SER A 61 -21.16 8.08 11.88
N THR A 62 -19.99 7.70 12.40
CA THR A 62 -18.90 8.64 12.70
C THR A 62 -18.05 8.93 11.46
N MET A 63 -18.08 8.08 10.42
CA MET A 63 -17.34 8.33 9.18
C MET A 63 -17.75 9.65 8.51
N LEU A 64 -19.03 10.03 8.63
CA LEU A 64 -19.57 11.29 8.11
C LEU A 64 -19.11 12.53 8.90
N LYS A 65 -18.56 12.34 10.11
CA LYS A 65 -18.05 13.40 10.98
C LYS A 65 -16.54 13.57 10.91
N LEU A 66 -15.84 12.63 10.27
CA LEU A 66 -14.39 12.67 10.11
C LEU A 66 -13.98 13.68 9.01
N PRO A 67 -12.75 14.19 9.05
CA PRO A 67 -12.19 14.98 7.96
C PRO A 67 -12.31 14.23 6.63
N LYS A 68 -12.89 14.87 5.60
CA LYS A 68 -13.18 14.24 4.30
C LYS A 68 -11.95 13.66 3.60
N TRP A 69 -10.74 14.17 3.91
CA TRP A 69 -9.49 13.64 3.36
C TRP A 69 -9.22 12.19 3.82
N GLU A 70 -9.70 11.77 5.00
CA GLU A 70 -9.53 10.39 5.47
C GLU A 70 -10.30 9.39 4.59
N LEU A 71 -11.40 9.84 3.96
CA LEU A 71 -12.21 9.04 3.04
C LEU A 71 -11.53 8.86 1.66
N THR A 72 -10.49 9.63 1.36
CA THR A 72 -9.77 9.54 0.07
C THR A 72 -8.82 8.35 -0.01
N GLY A 73 -8.59 7.62 1.09
CA GLY A 73 -7.71 6.45 1.10
C GLY A 73 -8.12 5.38 0.08
N GLY A 74 -9.43 5.19 -0.14
CA GLY A 74 -9.93 4.26 -1.17
C GLY A 74 -9.56 4.66 -2.60
N LEU A 75 -9.52 5.97 -2.89
CA LEU A 75 -9.11 6.49 -4.20
C LEU A 75 -7.62 6.20 -4.46
N PHE A 76 -6.76 6.45 -3.48
CA PHE A 76 -5.33 6.14 -3.60
C PHE A 76 -5.08 4.64 -3.70
N GLY A 77 -5.87 3.81 -3.01
CA GLY A 77 -5.82 2.35 -3.15
C GLY A 77 -6.19 1.87 -4.55
N ALA A 78 -7.27 2.41 -5.14
CA ALA A 78 -7.68 2.08 -6.51
C ALA A 78 -6.60 2.46 -7.54
N ALA A 79 -6.09 3.69 -7.46
CA ALA A 79 -5.00 4.13 -8.33
C ALA A 79 -3.74 3.27 -8.14
N PHE A 80 -3.42 2.91 -6.89
CA PHE A 80 -2.28 2.06 -6.57
C PHE A 80 -2.37 0.68 -7.25
N LEU A 81 -3.53 0.00 -7.20
CA LEU A 81 -3.64 -1.34 -7.83
C LEU A 81 -3.49 -1.30 -9.34
N VAL A 82 -4.10 -0.31 -10.01
CA VAL A 82 -3.95 -0.14 -11.47
C VAL A 82 -2.48 0.04 -11.83
N LEU A 83 -1.81 0.98 -11.16
CA LEU A 83 -0.39 1.27 -11.40
C LEU A 83 0.51 0.09 -11.04
N LEU A 84 0.19 -0.63 -9.97
CA LEU A 84 0.93 -1.81 -9.54
C LEU A 84 0.83 -2.93 -10.57
N PHE A 85 -0.38 -3.28 -11.02
CA PHE A 85 -0.59 -4.38 -11.96
C PHE A 85 0.05 -4.08 -13.31
N PHE A 86 -0.08 -2.83 -13.78
CA PHE A 86 0.63 -2.34 -14.95
C PHE A 86 2.16 -2.46 -14.79
N SER A 87 2.71 -2.01 -13.67
CA SER A 87 4.15 -2.06 -13.41
C SER A 87 4.65 -3.50 -13.32
N VAL A 88 3.91 -4.39 -12.66
CA VAL A 88 4.25 -5.81 -12.57
C VAL A 88 4.17 -6.49 -13.94
N ALA A 89 3.19 -6.13 -14.76
CA ALA A 89 3.05 -6.69 -16.10
C ALA A 89 4.20 -6.32 -17.03
N GLN A 90 4.75 -5.11 -16.91
CA GLN A 90 5.84 -4.63 -17.78
C GLN A 90 7.24 -4.90 -17.25
N LEU A 91 7.46 -4.73 -15.94
CA LEU A 91 8.80 -4.78 -15.32
C LEU A 91 9.06 -6.08 -14.57
N GLY A 92 8.05 -6.94 -14.41
CA GLY A 92 8.10 -8.08 -13.52
C GLY A 92 7.99 -7.67 -12.04
N ILE A 93 7.73 -8.68 -11.20
CA ILE A 93 7.36 -8.47 -9.78
C ILE A 93 8.51 -7.84 -8.97
N GLY A 94 9.74 -8.30 -9.16
CA GLY A 94 10.89 -7.86 -8.35
C GLY A 94 11.19 -6.36 -8.51
N ILE A 95 11.33 -5.91 -9.77
CA ILE A 95 11.60 -4.50 -10.09
C ILE A 95 10.43 -3.61 -9.67
N ALA A 96 9.19 -4.03 -9.95
CA ALA A 96 7.99 -3.27 -9.59
C ALA A 96 7.88 -3.07 -8.07
N MET A 97 8.05 -4.14 -7.27
CA MET A 97 7.94 -4.05 -5.80
C MET A 97 9.07 -3.23 -5.18
N ALA A 98 10.30 -3.35 -5.70
CA ALA A 98 11.42 -2.53 -5.24
C ALA A 98 11.15 -1.04 -5.50
N ALA A 99 10.65 -0.68 -6.68
CA ALA A 99 10.27 0.69 -7.01
C ALA A 99 9.11 1.21 -6.11
N VAL A 100 8.11 0.37 -5.85
CA VAL A 100 6.99 0.70 -4.94
C VAL A 100 7.49 0.99 -3.53
N ILE A 101 8.37 0.15 -2.98
CA ILE A 101 8.94 0.35 -1.63
C ILE A 101 9.71 1.66 -1.57
N ILE A 102 10.52 1.98 -2.58
CA ILE A 102 11.24 3.27 -2.64
C ILE A 102 10.24 4.44 -2.62
N GLY A 103 9.20 4.40 -3.47
CA GLY A 103 8.17 5.43 -3.52
C GLY A 103 7.44 5.61 -2.17
N GLN A 104 7.08 4.50 -1.52
CA GLN A 104 6.45 4.48 -0.19
C GLN A 104 7.35 5.12 0.87
N PHE A 105 8.66 4.85 0.85
CA PHE A 105 9.62 5.47 1.77
C PHE A 105 9.79 6.96 1.51
N VAL A 106 9.92 7.38 0.24
CA VAL A 106 10.07 8.79 -0.13
C VAL A 106 8.87 9.61 0.37
N ILE A 107 7.64 9.17 0.06
CA ILE A 107 6.44 9.91 0.48
C ILE A 107 6.24 9.87 2.00
N SER A 108 6.60 8.76 2.67
CA SER A 108 6.56 8.67 4.14
C SER A 108 7.46 9.71 4.80
N ILE A 109 8.67 9.97 4.29
CA ILE A 109 9.54 11.02 4.84
C ILE A 109 8.92 12.40 4.68
N ILE A 110 8.33 12.69 3.51
CA ILE A 110 7.69 13.99 3.24
C ILE A 110 6.51 14.22 4.18
N ILE A 111 5.65 13.21 4.35
CA ILE A 111 4.48 13.26 5.23
C ILE A 111 4.93 13.43 6.69
N ASP A 112 5.87 12.59 7.15
CA ASP A 112 6.38 12.58 8.52
C ASP A 112 7.06 13.91 8.89
N HIS A 113 7.83 14.48 7.96
CA HIS A 113 8.53 15.76 8.18
C HIS A 113 7.54 16.93 8.29
N ASN A 114 6.55 16.97 7.40
CA ASN A 114 5.60 18.07 7.35
C ASN A 114 4.46 17.92 8.39
N GLY A 115 4.28 16.71 8.95
CA GLY A 115 3.17 16.37 9.83
C GLY A 115 1.83 16.34 9.10
N TRP A 116 1.85 15.98 7.82
CA TRP A 116 0.63 15.89 7.02
C TRP A 116 -0.23 14.70 7.45
N LEU A 117 -1.53 14.72 7.15
CA LEU A 117 -2.47 13.63 7.43
C LEU A 117 -2.57 13.26 8.92
N GLY A 118 -2.35 14.22 9.82
CA GLY A 118 -2.38 13.99 11.27
C GLY A 118 -1.18 13.22 11.81
N ALA A 119 -0.13 13.01 11.00
CA ALA A 119 1.10 12.37 11.43
C ALA A 119 1.82 13.23 12.49
N SER A 120 2.36 12.58 13.52
CA SER A 120 3.26 13.23 14.47
C SER A 120 4.51 13.69 13.71
N ARG A 121 4.87 14.98 13.81
CA ARG A 121 6.06 15.49 13.12
C ARG A 121 7.31 14.75 13.61
N ILE A 122 7.93 14.00 12.71
CA ILE A 122 9.21 13.34 12.95
C ILE A 122 10.29 14.20 12.30
N ARG A 123 11.29 14.61 13.08
CA ARG A 123 12.44 15.33 12.52
C ARG A 123 13.15 14.47 11.47
N PHE A 124 13.52 15.11 10.38
CA PHE A 124 14.34 14.48 9.34
C PHE A 124 15.63 13.94 9.97
N ASN A 125 15.94 12.67 9.70
CA ASN A 125 17.11 11.98 10.22
C ASN A 125 17.95 11.49 9.05
N THR A 126 19.26 11.76 9.06
CA THR A 126 20.25 11.29 8.08
C THR A 126 20.15 9.79 7.82
N ASN A 127 19.79 8.98 8.82
CA ASN A 127 19.62 7.53 8.66
C ASN A 127 18.49 7.17 7.68
N ARG A 128 17.40 7.94 7.63
CA ARG A 128 16.30 7.71 6.68
C ARG A 128 16.71 8.05 5.26
N PHE A 129 17.55 9.08 5.09
CA PHE A 129 18.13 9.42 3.79
C PHE A 129 19.05 8.30 3.30
N ILE A 130 19.96 7.82 4.16
CA ILE A 130 20.84 6.68 3.85
C ILE A 130 20.02 5.44 3.47
N ALA A 131 18.92 5.16 4.19
CA ALA A 131 18.04 4.05 3.88
C ALA A 131 17.45 4.14 2.46
N ILE A 132 16.98 5.33 2.03
CA ILE A 132 16.49 5.53 0.66
C ILE A 132 17.60 5.29 -0.36
N VAL A 133 18.80 5.84 -0.14
CA VAL A 133 19.94 5.64 -1.04
C VAL A 133 20.26 4.15 -1.19
N LEU A 134 20.28 3.40 -0.09
CA LEU A 134 20.51 1.95 -0.12
C LEU A 134 19.40 1.19 -0.86
N LEU A 135 18.13 1.57 -0.67
CA LEU A 135 17.02 0.99 -1.43
C LEU A 135 17.14 1.27 -2.93
N THR A 136 17.53 2.49 -3.30
CA THR A 136 17.78 2.85 -4.71
C THR A 136 18.94 2.06 -5.31
N ILE A 137 20.04 1.89 -4.57
CA ILE A 137 21.15 1.01 -4.98
C ILE A 137 20.65 -0.43 -5.16
N SER A 138 19.84 -0.93 -4.24
CA SER A 138 19.24 -2.27 -4.35
C SER A 138 18.41 -2.42 -5.63
N LEU A 139 17.62 -1.40 -6.00
CA LEU A 139 16.86 -1.44 -7.26
C LEU A 139 17.79 -1.52 -8.47
N PHE A 140 18.87 -0.74 -8.48
CA PHE A 140 19.87 -0.79 -9.56
C PHE A 140 20.58 -2.14 -9.68
N LEU A 141 20.75 -2.87 -8.58
CA LEU A 141 21.32 -4.22 -8.58
C LEU A 141 20.33 -5.31 -9.01
N ILE A 142 19.02 -5.05 -8.92
CA ILE A 142 17.95 -5.97 -9.34
C ILE A 142 17.63 -5.82 -10.83
N LEU A 143 17.80 -4.60 -11.37
CA LEU A 143 17.71 -4.28 -12.80
C LEU A 143 18.74 -5.05 -13.63
#